data_AF-T0RFG9-F1
#
_entry.id   AF-T0RFG9-F1
#
_cell.length_a   1.000
_cell.length_b   1.000
_cell.length_c   1.000
_cell.angle_alpha   90.00
_cell.angle_beta   90.00
_cell.angle_gamma   90.00
#
_symmetry.space_group_name_H-M   'P 1'
#
loop_
_entity.id
_entity.type
_entity.pdbx_description
1 polymer ?
#
loop_
_entity_poly.entity_id
_entity_poly.type
_entity_poly.pdbx_seq_one_letter_code
_entity_poly.pdbx_strand_id
1 'polypeptide(L)'
;MSGSRVKPIAAAYEAVLSQLDDGRTDALPQLLAAVAAQPKQYDSMYAYCLSTRVPSLRFDDLAPHDAAFVDGLVAAGSFDIALVRAPRAKAPAKHTTDCLAWQERNAIEAREWAARPVAKAVPQDVAAPWGYDPDHFDYAGGATFRKPRDPEDGFCTGDTSADDMQSGPDDDDGYDVEWPDDPYNEFGLTDNDTYGGAHRGYDDDDDGWDGDVSDTDNDGGDDTVRCYCHEAPATQTRRRISAVQLHASSVAVPVAVTDALLGRAVGRWITTRSLQQLHSAILVFWPTRHRPRFLGFEAAMRALHSGDTLGWPSIDDLALGVFDMFQLTDGYRTTEADATAMSSYLVQSSSSSSLPGRFLPDAFTLDKQASRTRGLHWLRDVIAKFGWLSVRDSIVTLCSSSSPDDGLYRLAHAMHFARRLLLESVVPAHEAEVVADLASTPGVCCRCS
;
A
#
# COMPACT_ATOMS: atom_id res chain seq x y z
N MET A 1 -6.60 -8.79 -9.00
CA MET A 1 -5.17 -9.14 -8.94
C MET A 1 -4.42 -8.42 -10.07
N SER A 2 -3.44 -7.56 -9.76
CA SER A 2 -2.69 -6.72 -10.71
C SER A 2 -1.37 -7.41 -11.13
N GLY A 3 -1.45 -8.37 -12.04
CA GLY A 3 -0.28 -9.09 -12.57
C GLY A 3 0.40 -8.31 -13.69
N SER A 4 1.65 -7.88 -13.50
CA SER A 4 2.74 -7.90 -14.50
C SER A 4 3.94 -7.00 -14.13
N ARG A 5 3.73 -5.88 -13.40
CA ARG A 5 4.86 -4.98 -13.02
C ARG A 5 5.53 -5.27 -11.68
N VAL A 6 4.91 -6.08 -10.82
CA VAL A 6 5.43 -6.39 -9.47
C VAL A 6 6.62 -7.38 -9.51
N LYS A 7 6.69 -8.25 -10.53
CA LYS A 7 7.70 -9.31 -10.64
C LYS A 7 9.16 -8.84 -10.60
N PRO A 8 9.59 -7.82 -11.37
CA PRO A 8 10.99 -7.39 -11.34
C PRO A 8 11.41 -6.76 -10.01
N ILE A 9 10.52 -6.02 -9.36
CA ILE A 9 10.79 -5.40 -8.05
C ILE A 9 10.88 -6.50 -6.98
N ALA A 10 9.92 -7.43 -6.96
CA ALA A 10 9.94 -8.57 -6.04
C ALA A 10 11.21 -9.41 -6.17
N ALA A 11 11.61 -9.76 -7.39
CA ALA A 11 12.85 -10.52 -7.64
C ALA A 11 14.11 -9.77 -7.17
N ALA A 12 14.16 -8.45 -7.35
CA ALA A 12 15.27 -7.65 -6.87
C ALA A 12 15.31 -7.58 -5.33
N TYR A 13 14.14 -7.52 -4.67
CA TYR A 13 14.06 -7.65 -3.21
C TYR A 13 14.46 -9.03 -2.72
N GLU A 14 14.03 -10.10 -3.38
CA GLU A 14 14.43 -11.47 -3.05
C GLU A 14 15.96 -11.65 -3.16
N ALA A 15 16.58 -11.07 -4.19
CA ALA A 15 18.04 -11.07 -4.33
C ALA A 15 18.73 -10.30 -3.18
N VAL A 16 18.14 -9.18 -2.73
CA VAL A 16 18.61 -8.43 -1.55
C VAL A 16 18.50 -9.27 -0.28
N LEU A 17 17.37 -9.95 -0.07
CA LEU A 17 17.15 -10.82 1.09
C LEU A 17 18.10 -12.02 1.10
N SER A 18 18.32 -12.67 -0.04
CA SER A 18 19.25 -13.79 -0.16
C SER A 18 20.68 -13.42 0.20
N GLN A 19 21.17 -12.23 -0.20
CA GLN A 19 22.52 -11.77 0.17
C GLN A 19 22.66 -11.47 1.67
N LEU A 20 21.59 -11.01 2.31
CA LEU A 20 21.56 -10.79 3.76
C LEU A 20 21.70 -12.12 4.51
N ASP A 21 21.00 -13.15 4.06
CA ASP A 21 21.06 -14.49 4.67
C ASP A 21 22.45 -15.12 4.55
N ASP A 22 23.15 -14.89 3.44
CA ASP A 22 24.54 -15.32 3.22
C ASP A 22 25.59 -14.51 4.01
N GLY A 23 25.16 -13.46 4.71
CA GLY A 23 26.05 -12.54 5.45
C GLY A 23 26.97 -11.70 4.55
N ARG A 24 26.72 -11.66 3.24
CA ARG A 24 27.51 -10.90 2.26
C ARG A 24 26.95 -9.49 2.11
N THR A 25 27.56 -8.54 2.83
CA THR A 25 27.13 -7.13 2.78
C THR A 25 27.79 -6.31 1.69
N ASP A 26 28.84 -6.81 1.05
CA ASP A 26 29.71 -6.00 0.19
C ASP A 26 29.04 -5.62 -1.15
N ALA A 27 28.14 -6.47 -1.65
CA ALA A 27 27.36 -6.22 -2.88
C ALA A 27 25.98 -5.61 -2.61
N LEU A 28 25.59 -5.52 -1.35
CA LEU A 28 24.25 -5.08 -0.95
C LEU A 28 23.94 -3.63 -1.37
N PRO A 29 24.86 -2.64 -1.23
CA PRO A 29 24.60 -1.28 -1.68
C PRO A 29 24.28 -1.17 -3.18
N GLN A 30 24.96 -1.93 -4.05
CA GLN A 30 24.71 -1.92 -5.49
C GLN A 30 23.36 -2.56 -5.85
N LEU A 31 22.98 -3.65 -5.17
CA LEU A 31 21.66 -4.25 -5.35
C LEU A 31 20.56 -3.30 -4.89
N LEU A 32 20.75 -2.64 -3.74
CA LEU A 32 19.83 -1.62 -3.26
C LEU A 32 19.74 -0.46 -4.25
N ALA A 33 20.85 -0.02 -4.85
CA ALA A 33 20.84 1.03 -5.86
C ALA A 33 20.04 0.63 -7.11
N ALA A 34 20.16 -0.63 -7.55
CA ALA A 34 19.35 -1.16 -8.65
C ALA A 34 17.85 -1.16 -8.29
N VAL A 35 17.50 -1.51 -7.06
CA VAL A 35 16.13 -1.41 -6.53
C VAL A 35 15.68 0.06 -6.50
N ALA A 36 16.53 0.96 -6.00
CA ALA A 36 16.30 2.41 -5.92
C ALA A 36 16.18 3.12 -7.27
N ALA A 37 16.54 2.46 -8.37
CA ALA A 37 16.29 2.94 -9.72
C ALA A 37 14.88 2.57 -10.24
N GLN A 38 14.25 1.52 -9.70
CA GLN A 38 12.96 1.00 -10.21
C GLN A 38 11.78 1.89 -9.80
N PRO A 39 10.99 2.50 -10.69
CA PRO A 39 9.88 3.37 -10.28
C PRO A 39 8.88 2.66 -9.37
N LYS A 40 8.09 3.43 -8.61
CA LYS A 40 6.99 2.92 -7.76
C LYS A 40 7.42 1.89 -6.71
N GLN A 41 8.55 2.11 -6.05
CA GLN A 41 8.96 1.25 -4.94
C GLN A 41 7.97 1.33 -3.78
N TYR A 42 7.66 0.19 -3.17
CA TYR A 42 6.82 0.10 -1.98
C TYR A 42 7.39 0.88 -0.79
N ASP A 43 8.63 0.56 -0.41
CA ASP A 43 9.26 1.17 0.74
C ASP A 43 9.83 2.56 0.42
N SER A 44 9.46 3.55 1.23
CA SER A 44 10.03 4.90 1.12
C SER A 44 11.36 5.04 1.85
N MET A 45 11.62 4.19 2.85
CA MET A 45 12.75 4.30 3.78
C MET A 45 13.20 2.91 4.21
N TYR A 46 14.51 2.71 4.27
CA TYR A 46 15.14 1.51 4.77
C TYR A 46 15.93 1.80 6.05
N ALA A 47 16.02 0.78 6.90
CA ALA A 47 16.72 0.85 8.16
C ALA A 47 17.70 -0.32 8.31
N TYR A 48 18.90 -0.01 8.75
CA TYR A 48 19.98 -0.97 8.95
C TYR A 48 20.44 -0.93 10.42
N CYS A 49 20.48 -2.12 11.04
CA CYS A 49 20.96 -2.27 12.41
C CYS A 49 22.50 -2.27 12.40
N LEU A 50 23.09 -1.25 13.03
CA LEU A 50 24.53 -1.16 13.19
C LEU A 50 25.11 -2.36 13.96
N SER A 51 26.32 -2.75 13.59
CA SER A 51 27.00 -3.91 14.13
C SER A 51 27.42 -3.73 15.60
N THR A 52 27.73 -2.50 15.99
CA THR A 52 28.16 -2.10 17.33
C THR A 52 27.24 -1.03 17.93
N ARG A 53 27.28 -0.89 19.26
CA ARG A 53 26.52 0.16 19.94
C ARG A 53 27.19 1.51 19.73
N VAL A 54 26.57 2.34 18.89
CA VAL A 54 27.00 3.73 18.67
C VAL A 54 26.22 4.67 19.59
N PRO A 55 26.86 5.27 20.62
CA PRO A 55 26.18 6.10 21.60
C PRO A 55 25.88 7.50 21.08
N SER A 56 26.69 8.03 20.16
CA SER A 56 26.55 9.33 19.50
C SER A 56 25.96 9.17 18.09
N LEU A 57 25.36 10.22 17.55
CA LEU A 57 25.01 10.27 16.13
C LEU A 57 26.17 10.88 15.35
N ARG A 58 27.29 10.15 15.24
CA ARG A 58 28.45 10.56 14.46
C ARG A 58 28.90 9.39 13.59
N PHE A 59 29.16 9.68 12.32
CA PHE A 59 29.61 8.65 11.37
C PHE A 59 31.03 8.18 11.66
N ASP A 60 31.86 9.03 12.28
CA ASP A 60 33.22 8.67 12.71
C ASP A 60 33.25 7.58 13.82
N ASP A 61 32.12 7.39 14.51
CA ASP A 61 31.99 6.39 15.59
C ASP A 61 31.52 5.02 15.05
N LEU A 62 31.34 4.86 13.74
CA LEU A 62 30.92 3.60 13.13
C LEU A 62 32.04 2.56 13.16
N ALA A 63 31.67 1.28 13.37
CA ALA A 63 32.62 0.19 13.20
C ALA A 63 33.07 0.10 11.72
N PRO A 64 34.28 -0.42 11.42
CA PRO A 64 34.79 -0.47 10.05
C PRO A 64 33.84 -1.14 9.04
N HIS A 65 33.12 -2.17 9.48
CA HIS A 65 32.12 -2.86 8.65
C HIS A 65 30.89 -1.98 8.34
N ASP A 66 30.34 -1.30 9.33
CA ASP A 66 29.20 -0.38 9.15
C ASP A 66 29.61 0.84 8.30
N ALA A 67 30.83 1.35 8.51
CA ALA A 67 31.39 2.45 7.73
C ALA A 67 31.57 2.05 6.25
N ALA A 68 32.09 0.85 5.97
CA ALA A 68 32.21 0.33 4.61
C ALA A 68 30.84 0.18 3.91
N PHE A 69 29.80 -0.21 4.65
CA PHE A 69 28.44 -0.24 4.12
C PHE A 69 27.92 1.15 3.77
N VAL A 70 28.15 2.15 4.64
CA VAL A 70 27.83 3.56 4.35
C VAL A 70 28.60 4.05 3.12
N ASP A 71 29.89 3.78 3.02
CA ASP A 71 30.71 4.15 1.86
C ASP A 71 30.18 3.53 0.56
N GLY A 72 29.69 2.28 0.62
CA GLY A 72 29.04 1.63 -0.52
C GLY A 72 27.73 2.34 -0.93
N LEU A 73 26.91 2.78 0.03
CA LEU A 73 25.69 3.56 -0.26
C LEU A 73 26.04 4.94 -0.85
N VAL A 74 27.08 5.59 -0.33
CA VAL A 74 27.59 6.87 -0.85
C VAL A 74 28.10 6.70 -2.27
N ALA A 75 28.91 5.67 -2.53
CA ALA A 75 29.45 5.37 -3.85
C ALA A 75 28.35 5.04 -4.87
N ALA A 76 27.23 4.46 -4.43
CA ALA A 76 26.08 4.22 -5.29
C ALA A 76 25.34 5.50 -5.71
N GLY A 77 25.51 6.62 -4.99
CA GLY A 77 25.01 7.96 -5.38
C GLY A 77 23.49 8.11 -5.48
N SER A 78 22.73 7.09 -5.09
CA SER A 78 21.27 7.01 -5.25
C SER A 78 20.51 7.18 -3.94
N PHE A 79 21.22 7.35 -2.82
CA PHE A 79 20.65 7.38 -1.48
C PHE A 79 20.99 8.66 -0.72
N ASP A 80 20.00 9.12 0.04
CA ASP A 80 20.23 9.96 1.20
C ASP A 80 20.41 9.06 2.44
N ILE A 81 21.31 9.47 3.34
CA ILE A 81 21.79 8.64 4.44
C ILE A 81 21.75 9.45 5.73
N ALA A 82 21.27 8.82 6.80
CA ALA A 82 21.19 9.42 8.13
C ALA A 82 21.46 8.41 9.24
N LEU A 83 22.12 8.85 10.31
CA LEU A 83 22.06 8.17 11.60
C LEU A 83 20.90 8.75 12.40
N VAL A 84 20.05 7.87 12.94
CA VAL A 84 18.89 8.28 13.72
C VAL A 84 18.85 7.64 15.10
N ARG A 85 18.22 8.33 16.05
CA ARG A 85 17.77 7.70 17.30
C ARG A 85 16.29 7.41 17.19
N ALA A 86 15.91 6.16 17.30
CA ALA A 86 14.52 5.77 17.40
C ALA A 86 14.34 4.90 18.67
N PRO A 87 14.21 5.52 19.85
CA PRO A 87 14.03 4.78 21.10
C PRO A 87 12.77 3.92 20.99
N ARG A 88 12.79 2.75 21.63
CA ARG A 88 11.58 1.96 21.79
C ARG A 88 10.56 2.84 22.51
N ALA A 89 9.38 3.01 21.91
CA ALA A 89 8.28 3.65 22.61
C ALA A 89 8.11 2.88 23.93
N LYS A 90 8.25 3.58 25.06
CA LYS A 90 7.88 2.97 26.34
C LYS A 90 6.40 2.59 26.18
N ALA A 91 6.09 1.30 26.34
CA ALA A 91 4.70 0.89 26.39
C ALA A 91 4.00 1.82 27.39
N PRO A 92 2.82 2.39 27.03
CA PRO A 92 2.11 3.27 27.93
C PRO A 92 2.01 2.57 29.28
N ALA A 93 2.53 3.22 30.33
CA ALA A 93 2.71 2.59 31.65
C ALA A 93 1.38 2.25 32.36
N LYS A 94 0.25 2.56 31.73
CA LYS A 94 -1.10 2.31 32.23
C LYS A 94 -1.94 1.80 31.08
N HIS A 95 -2.61 0.67 31.31
CA HIS A 95 -3.74 0.25 30.50
C HIS A 95 -4.72 1.43 30.40
N THR A 96 -5.13 1.78 29.19
CA THR A 96 -6.21 2.75 29.01
C THR A 96 -7.48 2.15 29.65
N THR A 97 -8.40 2.99 30.12
CA THR A 97 -9.72 2.55 30.60
C THR A 97 -10.40 1.62 29.60
N ASP A 98 -10.24 1.91 28.30
CA ASP A 98 -10.75 1.09 27.21
C ASP A 98 -10.11 -0.30 27.14
N CYS A 99 -8.82 -0.43 27.50
CA CYS A 99 -8.18 -1.74 27.55
C CYS A 99 -8.66 -2.58 28.72
N LEU A 100 -8.82 -1.94 29.89
CA LEU A 100 -9.34 -2.61 31.08
C LEU A 100 -10.76 -3.11 30.80
N ALA A 101 -11.61 -2.27 30.21
CA ALA A 101 -12.97 -2.65 29.82
C ALA A 101 -13.02 -3.75 28.75
N TRP A 102 -12.05 -3.80 27.83
CA TRP A 102 -11.91 -4.89 26.87
C TRP A 102 -11.45 -6.20 27.53
N GLN A 103 -10.45 -6.12 28.42
CA GLN A 103 -9.98 -7.29 29.18
C GLN A 103 -11.10 -7.89 30.02
N GLU A 104 -11.90 -7.05 30.66
CA GLU A 104 -13.05 -7.48 31.46
C GLU A 104 -14.10 -8.18 30.59
N ARG A 105 -14.46 -7.61 29.42
CA ARG A 105 -15.37 -8.28 28.46
C ARG A 105 -14.86 -9.65 28.02
N ASN A 106 -13.57 -9.76 27.68
CA ASN A 106 -13.00 -11.05 27.29
C ASN A 106 -12.93 -12.05 28.44
N ALA A 107 -12.66 -11.58 29.66
CA ALA A 107 -12.68 -12.45 30.83
C ALA A 107 -14.10 -12.99 31.10
N ILE A 108 -15.12 -12.15 30.90
CA ILE A 108 -16.53 -12.56 30.95
C ILE A 108 -16.83 -13.58 29.85
N GLU A 109 -16.50 -13.28 28.58
CA GLU A 109 -16.72 -14.20 27.46
C GLU A 109 -16.01 -15.54 27.66
N ALA A 110 -14.78 -15.54 28.17
CA ALA A 110 -14.03 -16.76 28.46
C ALA A 110 -14.68 -17.58 29.59
N ARG A 111 -15.16 -16.92 30.66
CA ARG A 111 -15.91 -17.57 31.74
C ARG A 111 -17.23 -18.16 31.23
N GLU A 112 -17.97 -17.42 30.42
CA GLU A 112 -19.19 -17.90 29.78
C GLU A 112 -18.91 -19.11 28.88
N TRP A 113 -17.84 -19.07 28.09
CA TRP A 113 -17.44 -20.19 27.23
C TRP A 113 -17.07 -21.43 28.03
N ALA A 114 -16.34 -21.25 29.14
CA ALA A 114 -15.96 -22.34 30.04
C ALA A 114 -17.17 -22.92 30.80
N ALA A 115 -18.18 -22.09 31.10
CA ALA A 115 -19.41 -22.50 31.77
C ALA A 115 -20.42 -23.17 30.82
N ARG A 116 -20.26 -23.02 29.49
CA ARG A 116 -21.15 -23.70 28.54
C ARG A 116 -21.02 -25.21 28.71
N PRO A 117 -22.13 -25.94 28.88
CA PRO A 117 -22.08 -27.39 28.98
C PRO A 117 -21.44 -27.93 27.71
N VAL A 118 -20.33 -28.66 27.87
CA VAL A 118 -19.68 -29.35 26.77
C VAL A 118 -20.75 -30.23 26.13
N ALA A 119 -21.07 -29.95 24.86
CA ALA A 119 -22.04 -30.73 24.12
C ALA A 119 -21.67 -32.19 24.28
N LYS A 120 -22.55 -32.99 24.92
CA LYS A 120 -22.32 -34.43 25.03
C LYS A 120 -22.12 -34.93 23.62
N ALA A 121 -20.97 -35.57 23.37
CA ALA A 121 -20.72 -36.21 22.10
C ALA A 121 -21.94 -37.07 21.78
N VAL A 122 -22.58 -36.78 20.64
CA VAL A 122 -23.71 -37.59 20.18
C VAL A 122 -23.13 -39.00 20.00
N PRO A 123 -23.68 -40.03 20.68
CA PRO A 123 -23.20 -41.39 20.51
C PRO A 123 -23.21 -41.76 19.02
N GLN A 124 -22.10 -42.30 18.52
CA GLN A 124 -21.91 -42.59 17.08
C GLN A 124 -22.97 -43.54 16.49
N ASP A 125 -23.69 -44.25 17.34
CA ASP A 125 -24.76 -45.20 17.01
C ASP A 125 -26.15 -44.57 16.92
N VAL A 126 -26.30 -43.29 17.27
CA VAL A 126 -27.56 -42.55 17.12
C VAL A 126 -27.48 -41.71 15.86
N ALA A 127 -27.95 -42.26 14.74
CA ALA A 127 -28.16 -41.50 13.52
C ALA A 127 -28.98 -40.24 13.86
N ALA A 128 -28.48 -39.06 13.50
CA ALA A 128 -29.26 -37.84 13.63
C ALA A 128 -30.62 -38.08 12.94
N PRO A 129 -31.76 -37.69 13.54
CA PRO A 129 -33.10 -38.02 13.02
C PRO A 129 -33.36 -37.60 11.56
N TRP A 130 -32.46 -36.80 10.99
CA TRP A 130 -32.54 -36.20 9.68
C TRP A 130 -31.66 -36.88 8.62
N GLY A 131 -31.02 -38.02 8.92
CA GLY A 131 -30.42 -38.90 7.90
C GLY A 131 -29.20 -38.36 7.16
N TYR A 132 -28.50 -37.35 7.72
CA TYR A 132 -27.25 -36.86 7.16
C TYR A 132 -26.05 -37.64 7.69
N ASP A 133 -25.12 -37.91 6.78
CA ASP A 133 -23.86 -38.63 7.01
C ASP A 133 -22.93 -37.78 7.92
N PRO A 134 -22.46 -38.30 9.07
CA PRO A 134 -21.63 -37.56 10.01
C PRO A 134 -20.30 -37.04 9.44
N ASP A 135 -19.85 -37.58 8.30
CA ASP A 135 -18.61 -37.16 7.64
C ASP A 135 -18.78 -35.99 6.66
N HIS A 136 -19.98 -35.40 6.55
CA HIS A 136 -20.30 -34.38 5.53
C HIS A 136 -20.71 -32.99 6.08
N PHE A 137 -20.27 -32.63 7.29
CA PHE A 137 -20.39 -31.26 7.79
C PHE A 137 -19.05 -30.53 7.81
N ASP A 138 -18.82 -29.72 6.77
CA ASP A 138 -18.10 -28.47 6.94
C ASP A 138 -19.11 -27.43 7.47
N TYR A 139 -18.81 -26.81 8.61
CA TYR A 139 -19.66 -25.86 9.30
C TYR A 139 -19.82 -24.56 8.47
N ALA A 140 -20.70 -24.56 7.49
CA ALA A 140 -21.11 -23.38 6.73
C ALA A 140 -22.56 -23.02 7.07
N GLY A 141 -22.76 -22.27 8.16
CA GLY A 141 -24.05 -21.65 8.46
C GLY A 141 -24.27 -21.30 9.93
N GLY A 142 -23.81 -20.11 10.35
CA GLY A 142 -24.32 -19.41 11.53
C GLY A 142 -23.49 -19.58 12.81
N ALA A 143 -22.78 -18.50 13.16
CA ALA A 143 -21.86 -18.35 14.30
C ALA A 143 -20.53 -19.13 14.16
N THR A 144 -19.51 -18.40 13.71
CA THR A 144 -18.10 -18.83 13.77
C THR A 144 -17.69 -19.04 15.23
N PHE A 145 -17.76 -20.28 15.72
CA PHE A 145 -17.16 -20.68 16.98
C PHE A 145 -15.63 -20.66 16.84
N ARG A 146 -15.01 -19.49 17.06
CA ARG A 146 -13.56 -19.43 17.34
C ARG A 146 -13.33 -19.98 18.74
N LYS A 147 -12.87 -21.22 18.83
CA LYS A 147 -12.27 -21.76 20.07
C LYS A 147 -11.15 -20.79 20.50
N PRO A 148 -11.04 -20.38 21.79
CA PRO A 148 -9.86 -19.67 22.27
C PRO A 148 -8.63 -20.51 21.96
N ARG A 149 -7.62 -19.89 21.35
CA ARG A 149 -6.36 -20.53 20.96
C ARG A 149 -5.63 -21.05 22.21
N ASP A 150 -5.20 -22.30 22.18
CA ASP A 150 -4.41 -22.90 23.26
C ASP A 150 -3.04 -22.18 23.36
N PRO A 151 -2.62 -21.66 24.53
CA PRO A 151 -1.32 -21.03 24.68
C PRO A 151 -0.12 -21.98 24.49
N GLU A 152 -0.31 -23.30 24.51
CA GLU A 152 0.76 -24.28 24.29
C GLU A 152 1.00 -24.64 22.80
N ASP A 153 0.13 -24.18 21.88
CA ASP A 153 0.35 -24.32 20.45
C ASP A 153 1.51 -23.40 20.01
N GLY A 154 2.72 -23.96 20.08
CA GLY A 154 3.97 -23.29 19.75
C GLY A 154 3.92 -22.53 18.43
N PHE A 155 4.45 -21.31 18.46
CA PHE A 155 4.63 -20.45 17.28
C PHE A 155 5.54 -21.13 16.24
N CYS A 156 4.94 -21.85 15.29
CA CYS A 156 5.55 -22.02 13.97
C CYS A 156 5.22 -20.75 13.18
N THR A 157 6.17 -19.82 13.11
CA THR A 157 6.14 -18.72 12.13
C THR A 157 6.41 -19.29 10.75
N GLY A 158 5.42 -19.97 10.18
CA GLY A 158 5.31 -20.19 8.75
C GLY A 158 4.54 -19.02 8.15
N ASP A 159 5.10 -18.44 7.09
CA ASP A 159 4.57 -17.34 6.29
C ASP A 159 3.04 -17.28 6.23
N THR A 160 2.48 -16.16 6.67
CA THR A 160 1.10 -15.77 6.35
C THR A 160 1.15 -14.62 5.36
N SER A 161 1.18 -14.97 4.08
CA SER A 161 0.84 -14.05 2.98
C SER A 161 -0.59 -13.56 3.18
N ALA A 162 -0.75 -12.24 3.17
CA ALA A 162 -1.98 -11.52 3.48
C ALA A 162 -3.00 -11.51 2.32
N ASP A 163 -3.25 -12.65 1.67
CA ASP A 163 -4.02 -12.69 0.41
C ASP A 163 -5.49 -13.12 0.48
N ASP A 164 -6.03 -13.59 1.62
CA ASP A 164 -7.38 -14.20 1.65
C ASP A 164 -8.49 -13.38 2.35
N MET A 165 -8.51 -12.06 2.17
CA MET A 165 -9.64 -11.21 2.59
C MET A 165 -10.10 -10.29 1.44
N GLN A 166 -10.44 -10.88 0.30
CA GLN A 166 -11.24 -10.19 -0.72
C GLN A 166 -12.71 -10.57 -0.52
N SER A 167 -13.48 -9.62 0.00
CA SER A 167 -14.93 -9.59 -0.18
C SER A 167 -15.23 -9.77 -1.67
N GLY A 168 -16.07 -10.75 -2.00
CA GLY A 168 -16.56 -10.93 -3.36
C GLY A 168 -17.24 -9.65 -3.86
N PRO A 169 -17.25 -9.41 -5.17
CA PRO A 169 -18.06 -8.33 -5.72
C PRO A 169 -19.53 -8.61 -5.39
N ASP A 170 -20.24 -7.58 -4.92
CA ASP A 170 -21.69 -7.59 -4.89
C ASP A 170 -22.17 -7.76 -6.35
N ASP A 171 -22.62 -8.98 -6.68
CA ASP A 171 -23.31 -9.30 -7.93
C ASP A 171 -24.69 -8.63 -7.92
N ASP A 172 -24.76 -7.36 -8.32
CA ASP A 172 -26.01 -6.67 -8.64
C ASP A 172 -25.85 -5.72 -9.84
N ASP A 173 -25.48 -6.30 -10.99
CA ASP A 173 -25.66 -5.67 -12.31
C ASP A 173 -26.37 -6.63 -13.28
N GLY A 174 -27.64 -6.88 -12.99
CA GLY A 174 -28.59 -7.18 -14.05
C GLY A 174 -28.70 -5.98 -15.01
N TYR A 175 -27.89 -5.96 -16.07
CA TYR A 175 -28.10 -5.09 -17.23
C TYR A 175 -27.91 -5.85 -18.54
N ASP A 176 -29.04 -5.96 -19.25
CA ASP A 176 -29.15 -6.30 -20.66
C ASP A 176 -28.16 -5.49 -21.50
N VAL A 177 -27.35 -6.20 -22.29
CA VAL A 177 -26.59 -5.62 -23.40
C VAL A 177 -27.56 -5.45 -24.58
N GLU A 178 -28.48 -4.50 -24.45
CA GLU A 178 -29.08 -3.87 -25.63
C GLU A 178 -28.04 -2.90 -26.20
N TRP A 179 -27.51 -3.23 -27.37
CA TRP A 179 -26.78 -2.28 -28.20
C TRP A 179 -27.76 -1.27 -28.80
N PRO A 180 -27.50 0.05 -28.75
CA PRO A 180 -28.16 0.94 -29.68
C PRO A 180 -27.17 1.86 -30.38
N ASP A 181 -26.96 1.59 -31.66
CA ASP A 181 -27.13 2.64 -32.67
C ASP A 181 -28.64 2.78 -32.94
N ASP A 182 -29.37 3.51 -32.08
CA ASP A 182 -30.71 4.00 -32.41
C ASP A 182 -30.84 5.48 -32.01
N PRO A 183 -30.92 6.43 -32.96
CA PRO A 183 -31.00 7.86 -32.69
C PRO A 183 -32.42 8.38 -32.34
N TYR A 184 -33.37 7.53 -31.91
CA TYR A 184 -34.77 7.93 -31.68
C TYR A 184 -35.41 7.53 -30.34
N ASN A 185 -34.73 7.70 -29.20
CA ASN A 185 -35.39 7.56 -27.89
C ASN A 185 -35.22 8.79 -26.99
N GLU A 186 -35.94 9.86 -27.35
CA GLU A 186 -36.44 10.87 -26.41
C GLU A 186 -37.88 10.49 -26.03
N PHE A 187 -38.23 10.68 -24.75
CA PHE A 187 -39.56 10.71 -24.09
C PHE A 187 -39.91 9.60 -23.06
N GLY A 188 -40.11 10.04 -21.81
CA GLY A 188 -40.85 9.38 -20.71
C GLY A 188 -40.05 9.38 -19.39
N LEU A 189 -40.20 10.35 -18.44
CA LEU A 189 -41.24 10.49 -17.39
C LEU A 189 -41.49 9.16 -16.63
N THR A 190 -41.61 9.01 -15.30
CA THR A 190 -41.80 9.87 -14.10
C THR A 190 -41.90 8.95 -12.85
N ASP A 191 -41.61 9.52 -11.67
CA ASP A 191 -42.23 9.30 -10.34
C ASP A 191 -42.06 8.01 -9.47
N ASN A 192 -41.87 8.32 -8.15
CA ASN A 192 -42.40 7.66 -6.93
C ASN A 192 -41.85 6.28 -6.49
N ASP A 193 -41.69 5.89 -5.21
CA ASP A 193 -42.12 6.38 -3.89
C ASP A 193 -41.25 5.78 -2.74
N THR A 194 -40.80 6.64 -1.83
CA THR A 194 -41.08 6.61 -0.37
C THR A 194 -41.66 5.32 0.26
N TYR A 195 -40.96 4.70 1.23
CA TYR A 195 -41.60 3.98 2.34
C TYR A 195 -40.72 4.00 3.61
N GLY A 196 -41.32 4.43 4.72
CA GLY A 196 -40.74 4.37 6.06
C GLY A 196 -41.26 3.16 6.86
N GLY A 197 -40.65 2.91 8.01
CA GLY A 197 -41.12 1.91 8.97
C GLY A 197 -40.32 1.92 10.27
N ALA A 198 -40.91 2.48 11.32
CA ALA A 198 -40.45 2.43 12.70
C ALA A 198 -41.20 1.33 13.47
N HIS A 199 -40.58 0.67 14.47
CA HIS A 199 -41.24 0.07 15.64
C HIS A 199 -40.18 -0.36 16.69
N ARG A 200 -40.22 0.21 17.92
CA ARG A 200 -40.61 -0.39 19.24
C ARG A 200 -39.83 -1.68 19.60
N GLY A 201 -39.15 -1.83 20.73
CA GLY A 201 -39.32 -1.28 22.09
C GLY A 201 -39.81 -2.40 23.02
N TYR A 202 -38.99 -2.84 23.99
CA TYR A 202 -39.39 -3.54 25.23
C TYR A 202 -38.35 -3.34 26.33
N ASP A 203 -38.88 -3.00 27.51
CA ASP A 203 -38.26 -2.92 28.84
C ASP A 203 -38.24 -4.32 29.51
N ASP A 204 -37.83 -4.33 30.79
CA ASP A 204 -37.85 -5.40 31.81
C ASP A 204 -36.50 -6.11 32.00
N ASP A 205 -35.98 -6.41 33.20
CA ASP A 205 -36.14 -5.98 34.60
C ASP A 205 -35.00 -6.71 35.37
N ASP A 206 -34.82 -6.32 36.64
CA ASP A 206 -34.00 -6.85 37.74
C ASP A 206 -33.45 -8.32 37.63
N ASP A 207 -32.25 -8.63 38.15
CA ASP A 207 -32.12 -9.11 39.54
C ASP A 207 -30.67 -9.00 40.07
N GLY A 208 -30.56 -8.55 41.32
CA GLY A 208 -29.31 -8.47 42.08
C GLY A 208 -28.74 -9.84 42.46
N TRP A 209 -27.41 -9.93 42.48
CA TRP A 209 -26.68 -11.00 43.14
C TRP A 209 -25.42 -10.45 43.82
N ASP A 210 -25.52 -10.37 45.13
CA ASP A 210 -24.52 -10.12 46.15
C ASP A 210 -23.82 -11.44 46.50
N GLY A 211 -22.65 -11.64 45.91
CA GLY A 211 -21.80 -12.81 46.13
C GLY A 211 -20.40 -12.41 46.58
N ASP A 212 -20.12 -12.62 47.87
CA ASP A 212 -18.81 -12.51 48.53
C ASP A 212 -17.69 -13.15 47.70
N VAL A 213 -16.70 -12.33 47.33
CA VAL A 213 -15.45 -12.78 46.73
C VAL A 213 -14.46 -13.05 47.86
N SER A 214 -14.28 -14.32 48.19
CA SER A 214 -13.22 -14.78 49.09
C SER A 214 -11.86 -14.64 48.43
N ASP A 215 -10.97 -13.91 49.10
CA ASP A 215 -9.53 -13.86 48.85
C ASP A 215 -8.93 -15.27 48.87
N THR A 216 -8.49 -15.73 47.70
CA THR A 216 -7.50 -16.81 47.62
C THR A 216 -6.27 -16.27 46.91
N ASP A 217 -5.29 -15.90 47.72
CA ASP A 217 -3.90 -15.70 47.34
C ASP A 217 -3.41 -16.96 46.62
N ASN A 218 -3.25 -16.88 45.30
CA ASN A 218 -2.59 -17.93 44.54
C ASN A 218 -1.36 -17.38 43.83
N ASP A 219 -0.24 -18.01 44.14
CA ASP A 219 1.12 -17.62 43.87
C ASP A 219 1.46 -17.61 42.35
N GLY A 220 1.96 -16.48 41.88
CA GLY A 220 3.29 -16.43 41.25
C GLY A 220 3.49 -16.91 39.81
N GLY A 221 2.44 -17.11 39.02
CA GLY A 221 2.55 -17.21 37.56
C GLY A 221 2.29 -15.83 36.93
N ASP A 222 3.30 -15.21 36.32
CA ASP A 222 3.15 -13.97 35.54
C ASP A 222 2.40 -14.26 34.23
N ASP A 223 1.11 -14.61 34.37
CA ASP A 223 0.14 -14.63 33.29
C ASP A 223 -0.17 -13.18 32.95
N THR A 224 0.79 -12.50 32.31
CA THR A 224 0.57 -11.23 31.63
C THR A 224 -0.38 -11.48 30.48
N VAL A 225 -1.69 -11.50 30.79
CA VAL A 225 -2.79 -11.45 29.84
C VAL A 225 -2.50 -10.29 28.89
N ARG A 226 -2.12 -10.61 27.65
CA ARG A 226 -1.75 -9.64 26.61
C ARG A 226 -2.94 -8.69 26.38
N CYS A 227 -2.96 -7.54 27.05
CA CYS A 227 -4.00 -6.51 26.87
C CYS A 227 -3.93 -5.96 25.44
N TYR A 228 -5.06 -5.77 24.76
CA TYR A 228 -5.13 -5.18 23.41
C TYR A 228 -4.64 -3.72 23.31
N CYS A 229 -4.38 -3.03 24.43
CA CYS A 229 -3.68 -1.72 24.44
C CYS A 229 -2.18 -1.86 24.30
N HIS A 230 -1.67 -3.08 24.37
CA HIS A 230 -0.57 -3.42 23.51
C HIS A 230 -1.11 -3.38 22.09
N GLU A 231 -1.09 -2.17 21.52
CA GLU A 231 -1.06 -1.93 20.07
C GLU A 231 -0.51 -3.20 19.42
N ALA A 232 -1.32 -3.88 18.58
CA ALA A 232 -0.99 -5.20 18.03
C ALA A 232 0.52 -5.29 17.81
N PRO A 233 1.27 -6.33 18.21
CA PRO A 233 2.74 -6.30 18.25
C PRO A 233 3.43 -5.74 16.98
N ALA A 234 2.76 -5.79 15.83
CA ALA A 234 3.09 -5.09 14.59
C ALA A 234 3.15 -3.54 14.65
N THR A 235 2.33 -2.85 15.45
CA THR A 235 2.33 -1.39 15.65
C THR A 235 3.23 -0.96 16.81
N GLN A 236 3.26 -1.69 17.93
CA GLN A 236 4.11 -1.38 19.09
C GLN A 236 5.63 -1.51 18.83
N THR A 237 6.01 -2.14 17.72
CA THR A 237 7.40 -2.29 17.28
C THR A 237 7.90 -1.13 16.43
N ARG A 238 7.01 -0.24 15.96
CA ARG A 238 7.41 0.88 15.10
C ARG A 238 8.06 1.99 15.91
N ARG A 239 9.39 1.92 16.00
CA ARG A 239 10.23 2.95 16.61
C ARG A 239 10.05 4.26 15.84
N ARG A 240 9.82 5.36 16.56
CA ARG A 240 9.72 6.70 15.96
C ARG A 240 11.04 7.43 16.07
N ILE A 241 11.46 8.05 14.98
CA ILE A 241 12.68 8.83 14.90
C ILE A 241 12.56 10.05 15.83
N SER A 242 13.53 10.24 16.71
CA SER A 242 13.57 11.32 17.72
C SER A 242 14.74 12.28 17.53
N ALA A 243 15.78 11.83 16.82
CA ALA A 243 16.93 12.64 16.45
C ALA A 243 17.50 12.11 15.14
N VAL A 244 18.05 13.00 14.32
CA VAL A 244 18.59 12.72 12.99
C VAL A 244 19.93 13.43 12.84
N GLN A 245 20.92 12.73 12.28
CA GLN A 245 22.17 13.29 11.78
C GLN A 245 22.34 12.82 10.34
N LEU A 246 22.26 13.75 9.39
CA LEU A 246 22.51 13.44 7.98
C LEU A 246 24.00 13.18 7.74
N HIS A 247 24.29 12.30 6.78
CA HIS A 247 25.62 12.09 6.25
C HIS A 247 26.04 13.30 5.39
N ALA A 248 27.36 13.54 5.27
CA ALA A 248 27.88 14.67 4.50
C ALA A 248 27.52 14.60 3.01
N SER A 249 27.36 13.39 2.44
CA SER A 249 26.89 13.21 1.06
C SER A 249 25.43 13.64 0.85
N SER A 250 24.65 13.76 1.93
CA SER A 250 23.23 14.14 1.92
C SER A 250 23.02 15.62 2.21
N VAL A 251 24.03 16.46 1.95
CA VAL A 251 23.95 17.92 2.14
C VAL A 251 22.85 18.59 1.32
N ALA A 252 22.44 17.96 0.20
CA ALA A 252 21.37 18.46 -0.66
C ALA A 252 19.97 18.19 -0.09
N VAL A 253 19.82 17.44 1.01
CA VAL A 253 18.52 17.17 1.62
C VAL A 253 17.97 18.46 2.26
N PRO A 254 16.78 18.94 1.84
CA PRO A 254 16.17 20.11 2.44
C PRO A 254 15.89 19.93 3.94
N VAL A 255 15.95 21.03 4.69
CA VAL A 255 15.60 21.02 6.14
C VAL A 255 14.19 20.48 6.37
N ALA A 256 13.22 20.84 5.51
CA ALA A 256 11.85 20.33 5.59
C ALA A 256 11.76 18.80 5.49
N VAL A 257 12.63 18.16 4.69
CA VAL A 257 12.69 16.69 4.61
C VAL A 257 13.25 16.13 5.91
N THR A 258 14.29 16.75 6.45
CA THR A 258 14.88 16.37 7.75
C THR A 258 13.87 16.48 8.89
N ASP A 259 13.11 17.56 8.93
CA ASP A 259 12.04 17.77 9.92
C ASP A 259 10.93 16.74 9.77
N ALA A 260 10.54 16.39 8.54
CA ALA A 260 9.55 15.36 8.26
C ALA A 260 9.99 13.94 8.63
N LEU A 261 11.29 13.71 8.86
CA LEU A 261 11.79 12.45 9.43
C LEU A 261 11.50 12.36 10.92
N LEU A 262 11.51 13.49 11.65
CA LEU A 262 11.25 13.49 13.09
C LEU A 262 9.80 13.05 13.38
N GLY A 263 9.65 12.14 14.33
CA GLY A 263 8.38 11.52 14.69
C GLY A 263 7.91 10.42 13.73
N ARG A 264 8.54 10.25 12.56
CA ARG A 264 8.20 9.21 11.60
C ARG A 264 8.65 7.84 12.10
N ALA A 265 7.85 6.81 11.79
CA ALA A 265 8.25 5.44 12.05
C ALA A 265 9.46 5.07 11.19
N VAL A 266 10.39 4.32 11.77
CA VAL A 266 11.48 3.68 11.02
C VAL A 266 10.84 2.75 9.99
N GLY A 267 11.32 2.85 8.74
CA GLY A 267 10.80 2.09 7.61
C GLY A 267 11.17 0.60 7.65
N ARG A 268 11.34 0.00 6.47
CA ARG A 268 11.63 -1.43 6.35
C ARG A 268 13.03 -1.76 6.83
N TRP A 269 13.14 -2.78 7.66
CA TRP A 269 14.42 -3.25 8.18
C TRP A 269 15.14 -4.11 7.14
N ILE A 270 16.41 -3.81 6.95
CA ILE A 270 17.38 -4.56 6.14
C ILE A 270 18.41 -5.10 7.13
N THR A 271 18.06 -6.17 7.85
CA THR A 271 18.98 -6.80 8.79
C THR A 271 18.55 -8.24 9.08
N THR A 272 19.54 -9.11 9.31
CA THR A 272 19.33 -10.46 9.85
C THR A 272 19.33 -10.49 11.38
N ARG A 273 19.63 -9.36 12.03
CA ARG A 273 19.76 -9.28 13.50
C ARG A 273 18.42 -9.00 14.16
N SER A 274 18.25 -9.56 15.37
CA SER A 274 17.07 -9.31 16.19
C SER A 274 16.94 -7.82 16.55
N LEU A 275 15.77 -7.24 16.25
CA LEU A 275 15.42 -5.84 16.54
C LEU A 275 15.24 -5.56 18.05
N GLN A 276 15.24 -6.61 18.89
CA GLN A 276 15.01 -6.47 20.32
C GLN A 276 16.15 -5.73 21.03
N GLN A 277 17.37 -5.76 20.50
CA GLN A 277 18.58 -5.19 21.13
C GLN A 277 18.97 -3.78 20.63
N LEU A 278 18.08 -3.10 19.92
CA LEU A 278 18.34 -1.75 19.39
C LEU A 278 18.31 -0.69 20.52
N HIS A 279 19.39 -0.59 21.29
CA HIS A 279 19.65 0.50 22.23
C HIS A 279 20.63 1.55 21.67
N SER A 280 20.94 1.45 20.38
CA SER A 280 21.94 2.26 19.66
C SER A 280 21.29 3.19 18.64
N ALA A 281 22.13 4.04 18.02
CA ALA A 281 21.80 4.66 16.75
C ALA A 281 21.41 3.59 15.71
N ILE A 282 20.58 3.98 14.75
CA ILE A 282 20.14 3.19 13.61
C ILE A 282 20.58 3.92 12.35
N LEU A 283 21.11 3.19 11.38
CA LEU A 283 21.37 3.75 10.06
C LEU A 283 20.07 3.71 9.26
N VAL A 284 19.65 4.85 8.75
CA VAL A 284 18.47 4.98 7.89
C VAL A 284 18.91 5.58 6.57
N PHE A 285 18.35 5.07 5.49
CA PHE A 285 18.60 5.60 4.16
C PHE A 285 17.36 5.46 3.28
N TRP A 286 17.25 6.32 2.29
CA TRP A 286 16.15 6.29 1.33
C TRP A 286 16.66 6.72 -0.05
N PRO A 287 16.07 6.19 -1.13
CA PRO A 287 16.35 6.68 -2.47
C PRO A 287 16.17 8.19 -2.52
N THR A 288 17.13 8.92 -3.08
CA THR A 288 17.08 10.39 -3.22
C THR A 288 15.76 10.84 -3.84
N ARG A 289 15.22 10.01 -4.75
CA ARG A 289 13.97 10.29 -5.41
C ARG A 289 12.71 10.26 -4.54
N HIS A 290 12.82 9.72 -3.33
CA HIS A 290 11.71 9.60 -2.39
C HIS A 290 11.59 10.82 -1.46
N ARG A 291 12.46 11.84 -1.58
CA ARG A 291 12.34 13.11 -0.81
C ARG A 291 10.90 13.67 -0.78
N PRO A 292 10.14 13.72 -1.89
CA PRO A 292 8.76 14.24 -1.88
C PRO A 292 7.81 13.40 -1.01
N ARG A 293 8.03 12.09 -0.92
CA ARG A 293 7.24 11.16 -0.08
C ARG A 293 7.37 11.46 1.41
N PHE A 294 8.42 12.15 1.83
CA PHE A 294 8.56 12.55 3.23
C PHE A 294 7.69 13.75 3.56
N LEU A 295 7.61 14.71 2.64
CA LEU A 295 6.86 15.95 2.80
C LEU A 295 5.35 15.77 2.59
N GLY A 296 4.96 14.78 1.79
CA GLY A 296 3.59 14.57 1.37
C GLY A 296 3.25 15.29 0.07
N PHE A 297 2.14 14.87 -0.56
CA PHE A 297 1.79 15.28 -1.93
C PHE A 297 1.57 16.79 -2.05
N GLU A 298 0.82 17.39 -1.13
CA GLU A 298 0.52 18.83 -1.16
C GLU A 298 1.79 19.69 -1.10
N ALA A 299 2.71 19.37 -0.18
CA ALA A 299 3.97 20.08 -0.05
C ALA A 299 4.86 19.92 -1.30
N ALA A 300 4.89 18.71 -1.88
CA ALA A 300 5.63 18.46 -3.12
C ALA A 300 5.03 19.22 -4.31
N MET A 301 3.70 19.26 -4.44
CA MET A 301 3.02 20.07 -5.47
C MET A 301 3.30 21.56 -5.31
N ARG A 302 3.34 22.06 -4.07
CA ARG A 302 3.70 23.46 -3.80
C ARG A 302 5.13 23.76 -4.25
N ALA A 303 6.07 22.86 -3.98
CA ALA A 303 7.45 22.98 -4.45
C ALA A 303 7.52 23.03 -5.98
N LEU A 304 6.83 22.13 -6.68
CA LEU A 304 6.72 22.12 -8.14
C LEU A 304 6.22 23.45 -8.72
N HIS A 305 5.14 24.02 -8.18
CA HIS A 305 4.60 25.29 -8.64
C HIS A 305 5.52 26.48 -8.35
N SER A 306 6.26 26.42 -7.24
CA SER A 306 7.21 27.48 -6.85
C SER A 306 8.56 27.42 -7.57
N GLY A 307 8.85 26.30 -8.25
CA GLY A 307 10.17 26.06 -8.83
C GLY A 307 11.25 25.68 -7.80
N ASP A 308 10.86 25.26 -6.59
CA ASP A 308 11.78 24.68 -5.60
C ASP A 308 12.05 23.21 -5.97
N THR A 309 13.31 22.86 -6.21
CA THR A 309 13.70 21.50 -6.59
C THR A 309 13.76 20.54 -5.40
N LEU A 310 13.64 21.00 -4.14
CA LEU A 310 13.79 20.15 -2.95
C LEU A 310 15.09 19.33 -2.97
N GLY A 311 16.17 19.97 -3.46
CA GLY A 311 17.50 19.38 -3.56
C GLY A 311 17.69 18.43 -4.74
N TRP A 312 16.72 18.31 -5.64
CA TRP A 312 16.87 17.57 -6.88
C TRP A 312 17.65 18.35 -7.93
N PRO A 313 18.25 17.67 -8.93
CA PRO A 313 18.98 18.34 -10.02
C PRO A 313 18.07 19.22 -10.88
N SER A 314 16.79 18.86 -11.03
CA SER A 314 15.82 19.60 -11.83
C SER A 314 14.39 19.48 -11.29
N ILE A 315 13.50 20.36 -11.77
CA ILE A 315 12.05 20.30 -11.49
C ILE A 315 11.41 19.08 -12.15
N ASP A 316 11.94 18.63 -13.29
CA ASP A 316 11.46 17.42 -13.95
C ASP A 316 11.75 16.17 -13.10
N ASP A 317 12.94 16.11 -12.49
CA ASP A 317 13.28 15.01 -11.58
C ASP A 317 12.39 15.01 -10.33
N LEU A 318 12.10 16.20 -9.77
CA LEU A 318 11.12 16.33 -8.69
C LEU A 318 9.73 15.83 -9.13
N ALA A 319 9.27 16.18 -10.32
CA ALA A 319 7.98 15.73 -10.84
C ALA A 319 7.91 14.20 -10.99
N LEU A 320 9.00 13.56 -11.43
CA LEU A 320 9.12 12.11 -11.47
C LEU A 320 9.07 11.49 -10.06
N GLY A 321 9.71 12.13 -9.07
CA GLY A 321 9.58 11.74 -7.67
C GLY A 321 8.14 11.84 -7.13
N VAL A 322 7.37 12.81 -7.60
CA VAL A 322 5.93 12.93 -7.29
C VAL A 322 5.11 11.86 -8.01
N PHE A 323 5.45 11.48 -9.25
CA PHE A 323 4.81 10.35 -9.94
C PHE A 323 4.95 9.06 -9.15
N ASP A 324 6.12 8.85 -8.56
CA ASP A 324 6.39 7.70 -7.71
C ASP A 324 5.53 7.66 -6.44
N MET A 325 4.79 8.72 -6.09
CA MET A 325 3.82 8.72 -4.99
C MET A 325 2.50 8.04 -5.38
N PHE A 326 2.18 7.98 -6.66
CA PHE A 326 0.95 7.36 -7.16
C PHE A 326 1.08 5.84 -7.18
N GLN A 327 -0.06 5.16 -6.95
CA GLN A 327 -0.16 3.69 -6.92
C GLN A 327 0.64 3.01 -5.78
N LEU A 328 1.04 3.76 -4.75
CA LEU A 328 1.68 3.20 -3.57
C LEU A 328 0.66 2.64 -2.58
N THR A 329 1.01 1.50 -2.00
CA THR A 329 0.23 0.83 -0.95
C THR A 329 0.64 1.27 0.47
N ASP A 330 1.85 1.80 0.63
CA ASP A 330 2.43 2.12 1.94
C ASP A 330 2.02 3.49 2.48
N GLY A 331 0.77 3.58 2.95
CA GLY A 331 0.27 4.69 3.77
C GLY A 331 0.05 6.02 3.03
N TYR A 332 0.62 6.21 1.85
CA TYR A 332 0.38 7.35 0.97
C TYR A 332 -0.73 7.01 -0.01
N ARG A 333 -1.99 7.10 0.43
CA ARG A 333 -3.13 7.00 -0.47
C ARG A 333 -3.29 8.31 -1.22
N THR A 334 -2.72 8.39 -2.42
CA THR A 334 -3.06 9.47 -3.36
C THR A 334 -4.53 9.35 -3.75
N THR A 335 -5.22 10.48 -3.78
CA THR A 335 -6.62 10.61 -4.13
C THR A 335 -6.80 10.94 -5.61
N GLU A 336 -8.03 10.89 -6.10
CA GLU A 336 -8.36 11.35 -7.45
C GLU A 336 -8.14 12.86 -7.63
N ALA A 337 -8.27 13.63 -6.53
CA ALA A 337 -7.95 15.05 -6.50
C ALA A 337 -6.45 15.29 -6.69
N ASP A 338 -5.59 14.45 -6.10
CA ASP A 338 -4.14 14.53 -6.28
C ASP A 338 -3.75 14.26 -7.74
N ALA A 339 -4.37 13.25 -8.37
CA ALA A 339 -4.15 12.97 -9.78
C ALA A 339 -4.57 14.15 -10.66
N THR A 340 -5.72 14.77 -10.35
CA THR A 340 -6.23 15.96 -11.06
C THR A 340 -5.30 17.17 -10.89
N ALA A 341 -4.75 17.38 -9.69
CA ALA A 341 -3.80 18.45 -9.40
C ALA A 341 -2.49 18.26 -10.19
N MET A 342 -1.97 17.03 -10.24
CA MET A 342 -0.76 16.73 -11.01
C MET A 342 -1.01 16.87 -12.52
N SER A 343 -2.12 16.34 -13.03
CA SER A 343 -2.55 16.52 -14.42
C SER A 343 -2.62 17.99 -14.82
N SER A 344 -3.19 18.84 -13.96
CA SER A 344 -3.30 20.28 -14.17
C SER A 344 -1.92 20.94 -14.21
N TYR A 345 -1.02 20.60 -13.28
CA TYR A 345 0.35 21.12 -13.28
C TYR A 345 1.10 20.78 -14.58
N LEU A 346 0.98 19.54 -15.06
CA LEU A 346 1.66 19.10 -16.29
C LEU A 346 1.18 19.88 -17.52
N VAL A 347 -0.12 20.13 -17.62
CA VAL A 347 -0.70 20.91 -18.73
C VAL A 347 -0.46 22.40 -18.59
N GLN A 348 -0.51 22.96 -17.39
CA GLN A 348 -0.46 24.43 -17.23
C GLN A 348 0.97 24.94 -17.06
N SER A 349 1.74 24.29 -16.19
CA SER A 349 3.00 24.85 -15.67
C SER A 349 4.24 24.11 -16.16
N SER A 350 4.14 22.82 -16.50
CA SER A 350 5.30 22.09 -16.99
C SER A 350 5.77 22.61 -18.36
N SER A 351 7.08 22.76 -18.50
CA SER A 351 7.75 23.04 -19.77
C SER A 351 8.21 21.77 -20.49
N SER A 352 8.16 20.61 -19.82
CA SER A 352 8.69 19.36 -20.32
C SER A 352 7.62 18.56 -21.04
N SER A 353 7.80 18.35 -22.35
CA SER A 353 6.88 17.54 -23.16
C SER A 353 6.93 16.05 -22.82
N SER A 354 7.98 15.58 -22.13
CA SER A 354 8.17 14.17 -21.82
C SER A 354 7.41 13.69 -20.56
N LEU A 355 7.08 14.60 -19.64
CA LEU A 355 6.44 14.26 -18.37
C LEU A 355 4.99 13.76 -18.51
N PRO A 356 4.13 14.36 -19.36
CA PRO A 356 2.76 13.89 -19.53
C PRO A 356 2.68 12.41 -19.94
N GLY A 357 3.52 11.98 -20.89
CA GLY A 357 3.58 10.57 -21.29
C GLY A 357 3.94 9.64 -20.14
N ARG A 358 4.88 10.05 -19.28
CA ARG A 358 5.29 9.25 -18.10
C ARG A 358 4.22 9.18 -17.01
N PHE A 359 3.41 10.23 -16.84
CA PHE A 359 2.31 10.26 -15.88
C PHE A 359 1.06 9.51 -16.36
N LEU A 360 0.93 9.28 -17.67
CA LEU A 360 -0.25 8.71 -18.29
C LEU A 360 -0.80 7.44 -17.58
N PRO A 361 0.02 6.45 -17.18
CA PRO A 361 -0.48 5.26 -16.50
C PRO A 361 -1.03 5.52 -15.09
N ASP A 362 -0.69 6.67 -14.50
CA ASP A 362 -1.10 7.10 -13.16
C ASP A 362 -2.28 8.08 -13.20
N ALA A 363 -2.43 8.83 -14.29
CA ALA A 363 -3.46 9.84 -14.48
C ALA A 363 -4.88 9.25 -14.57
N PHE A 364 -5.03 8.07 -15.20
CA PHE A 364 -6.32 7.40 -15.30
C PHE A 364 -6.17 5.89 -15.54
N THR A 365 -7.16 5.14 -15.08
CA THR A 365 -7.33 3.70 -15.38
C THR A 365 -8.34 3.51 -16.51
N LEU A 366 -8.05 2.57 -17.42
CA LEU A 366 -8.97 2.19 -18.51
C LEU A 366 -10.19 1.45 -18.01
N ASP A 367 -10.15 0.88 -16.80
CA ASP A 367 -11.20 0.00 -16.28
C ASP A 367 -12.45 0.79 -15.82
N LYS A 368 -12.30 2.07 -15.44
CA LYS A 368 -13.40 2.91 -14.92
C LYS A 368 -13.87 3.96 -15.93
N GLN A 369 -15.16 4.00 -16.25
CA GLN A 369 -15.72 4.94 -17.24
C GLN A 369 -15.44 6.41 -16.92
N ALA A 370 -15.69 6.85 -15.68
CA ALA A 370 -15.42 8.24 -15.27
C ALA A 370 -13.94 8.63 -15.43
N SER A 371 -13.05 7.70 -15.10
CA SER A 371 -11.61 7.83 -15.26
C SER A 371 -11.22 7.91 -16.75
N ARG A 372 -11.82 7.09 -17.62
CA ARG A 372 -11.63 7.17 -19.08
C ARG A 372 -12.02 8.54 -19.64
N THR A 373 -13.20 9.05 -19.29
CA THR A 373 -13.69 10.36 -19.78
C THR A 373 -12.75 11.49 -19.34
N ARG A 374 -12.32 11.51 -18.08
CA ARG A 374 -11.37 12.50 -17.57
C ARG A 374 -10.00 12.40 -18.24
N GLY A 375 -9.51 11.17 -18.39
CA GLY A 375 -8.26 10.87 -19.08
C GLY A 375 -8.25 11.32 -20.53
N LEU A 376 -9.38 11.15 -21.24
CA LEU A 376 -9.56 11.69 -22.60
C LEU A 376 -9.40 13.20 -22.60
N HIS A 377 -10.17 13.94 -21.80
CA HIS A 377 -10.11 15.40 -21.74
C HIS A 377 -8.69 15.89 -21.46
N TRP A 378 -8.03 15.32 -20.44
CA TRP A 378 -6.66 15.67 -20.10
C TRP A 378 -5.68 15.38 -21.25
N LEU A 379 -5.78 14.23 -21.92
CA LEU A 379 -4.96 13.92 -23.08
C LEU A 379 -5.19 14.90 -24.24
N ARG A 380 -6.42 15.40 -24.43
CA ARG A 380 -6.67 16.45 -25.44
C ARG A 380 -5.82 17.68 -25.15
N ASP A 381 -5.83 18.12 -23.90
CA ASP A 381 -5.10 19.31 -23.47
C ASP A 381 -3.58 19.09 -23.61
N VAL A 382 -3.09 17.89 -23.27
CA VAL A 382 -1.69 17.50 -23.45
C VAL A 382 -1.29 17.49 -24.93
N ILE A 383 -2.09 16.90 -25.81
CA ILE A 383 -1.82 16.86 -27.25
C ILE A 383 -1.88 18.27 -27.85
N ALA A 384 -2.85 19.07 -27.45
CA ALA A 384 -2.97 20.46 -27.90
C ALA A 384 -1.76 21.31 -27.49
N LYS A 385 -1.20 21.09 -26.30
CA LYS A 385 -0.05 21.84 -25.80
C LYS A 385 1.29 21.32 -26.32
N PHE A 386 1.53 20.01 -26.27
CA PHE A 386 2.85 19.39 -26.48
C PHE A 386 2.96 18.60 -27.79
N GLY A 387 1.85 18.38 -28.50
CA GLY A 387 1.78 17.60 -29.72
C GLY A 387 1.71 16.08 -29.49
N TRP A 388 1.16 15.36 -30.47
CA TRP A 388 0.98 13.90 -30.42
C TRP A 388 2.27 13.13 -30.13
N LEU A 389 3.37 13.51 -30.77
CA LEU A 389 4.66 12.83 -30.67
C LEU A 389 5.19 12.77 -29.22
N SER A 390 4.78 13.71 -28.36
CA SER A 390 5.21 13.75 -26.96
C SER A 390 4.62 12.63 -26.09
N VAL A 391 3.46 12.09 -26.46
CA VAL A 391 2.72 11.09 -25.68
C VAL A 391 2.51 9.76 -26.41
N ARG A 392 2.82 9.70 -27.71
CA ARG A 392 2.59 8.53 -28.55
C ARG A 392 3.09 7.23 -27.91
N ASP A 393 4.38 7.17 -27.60
CA ASP A 393 5.01 5.92 -27.15
C ASP A 393 4.42 5.45 -25.81
N SER A 394 4.02 6.40 -24.96
CA SER A 394 3.35 6.12 -23.69
C SER A 394 1.93 5.60 -23.87
N ILE A 395 1.18 6.13 -24.84
CA ILE A 395 -0.15 5.62 -25.21
C ILE A 395 -0.02 4.20 -25.76
N VAL A 396 0.90 3.97 -26.70
CA VAL A 396 1.18 2.63 -27.25
C VAL A 396 1.57 1.65 -26.13
N THR A 397 2.41 2.09 -25.19
CA THR A 397 2.79 1.28 -24.02
C THR A 397 1.59 0.99 -23.12
N LEU A 398 0.72 1.97 -22.88
CA LEU A 398 -0.49 1.79 -22.09
C LEU A 398 -1.39 0.72 -22.72
N CYS A 399 -1.62 0.80 -24.03
CA CYS A 399 -2.42 -0.16 -24.80
C CYS A 399 -1.82 -1.58 -24.77
N SER A 400 -0.49 -1.69 -24.89
CA SER A 400 0.22 -2.97 -24.98
C SER A 400 0.52 -3.62 -23.62
N SER A 401 0.50 -2.86 -22.52
CA SER A 401 0.78 -3.38 -21.17
C SER A 401 -0.36 -4.19 -20.53
N SER A 402 -1.45 -4.38 -21.25
CA SER A 402 -2.61 -5.18 -20.87
C SER A 402 -2.22 -6.65 -20.60
N SER A 403 -2.62 -7.19 -19.45
CA SER A 403 -2.43 -8.60 -19.09
C SER A 403 -2.89 -9.52 -20.23
N PRO A 404 -2.14 -10.60 -20.57
CA PRO A 404 -2.52 -11.51 -21.67
C PRO A 404 -3.92 -12.12 -21.51
N ASP A 405 -4.42 -12.23 -20.28
CA ASP A 405 -5.73 -12.83 -19.96
C ASP A 405 -6.90 -11.84 -20.16
N ASP A 406 -6.66 -10.52 -20.04
CA ASP A 406 -7.63 -9.45 -20.31
C ASP A 406 -7.35 -8.74 -21.64
N GLY A 407 -6.37 -9.22 -22.40
CA GLY A 407 -5.68 -8.46 -23.44
C GLY A 407 -6.61 -7.98 -24.55
N LEU A 408 -7.57 -8.80 -24.97
CA LEU A 408 -8.53 -8.44 -26.03
C LEU A 408 -9.54 -7.39 -25.56
N TYR A 409 -10.06 -7.50 -24.34
CA TYR A 409 -11.00 -6.54 -23.77
C TYR A 409 -10.34 -5.18 -23.56
N ARG A 410 -9.16 -5.17 -22.91
CA ARG A 410 -8.38 -3.94 -22.70
C ARG A 410 -7.89 -3.33 -24.01
N LEU A 411 -7.51 -4.15 -25.00
CA LEU A 411 -7.16 -3.68 -26.34
C LEU A 411 -8.36 -3.05 -27.04
N ALA A 412 -9.55 -3.65 -26.99
CA ALA A 412 -10.76 -3.06 -27.57
C ALA A 412 -11.10 -1.72 -26.90
N HIS A 413 -10.99 -1.64 -25.57
CA HIS A 413 -11.15 -0.37 -24.84
C HIS A 413 -10.09 0.65 -25.20
N ALA A 414 -8.83 0.23 -25.34
CA ALA A 414 -7.72 1.10 -25.74
C ALA A 414 -7.87 1.60 -27.18
N MET A 415 -8.32 0.75 -28.11
CA MET A 415 -8.62 1.11 -29.50
C MET A 415 -9.85 2.03 -29.57
N HIS A 416 -10.90 1.75 -28.83
CA HIS A 416 -12.07 2.63 -28.73
C HIS A 416 -11.70 3.99 -28.14
N PHE A 417 -10.88 3.99 -27.09
CA PHE A 417 -10.34 5.19 -26.47
C PHE A 417 -9.47 5.99 -27.45
N ALA A 418 -8.54 5.33 -28.14
CA ALA A 418 -7.70 5.96 -29.15
C ALA A 418 -8.54 6.51 -30.30
N ARG A 419 -9.55 5.77 -30.78
CA ARG A 419 -10.48 6.23 -31.81
C ARG A 419 -11.27 7.46 -31.34
N ARG A 420 -11.81 7.47 -30.13
CA ARG A 420 -12.49 8.65 -29.57
C ARG A 420 -11.54 9.82 -29.41
N LEU A 421 -10.32 9.59 -28.97
CA LEU A 421 -9.27 10.60 -28.90
C LEU A 421 -9.00 11.19 -30.30
N LEU A 422 -8.91 10.35 -31.34
CA LEU A 422 -8.66 10.81 -32.70
C LEU A 422 -9.85 11.57 -33.29
N LEU A 423 -11.05 11.00 -33.20
CA LEU A 423 -12.26 11.57 -33.80
C LEU A 423 -12.71 12.86 -33.12
N GLU A 424 -12.53 12.99 -31.80
CA GLU A 424 -13.06 14.14 -31.05
C GLU A 424 -11.99 15.19 -30.67
N SER A 425 -10.69 14.88 -30.75
CA SER A 425 -9.62 15.79 -30.28
C SER A 425 -8.57 16.12 -31.33
N VAL A 426 -8.23 15.18 -32.19
CA VAL A 426 -7.07 15.31 -33.08
C VAL A 426 -7.56 15.92 -34.38
N VAL A 427 -7.02 17.09 -34.71
CA VAL A 427 -7.13 17.68 -36.04
C VAL A 427 -6.87 16.56 -37.06
N PRO A 428 -7.71 16.36 -38.10
CA PRO A 428 -7.59 15.28 -39.09
C PRO A 428 -6.17 15.03 -39.66
N ALA A 429 -5.26 15.99 -39.48
CA ALA A 429 -3.85 15.94 -39.83
C ALA A 429 -3.05 14.75 -39.25
N HIS A 430 -3.38 14.21 -38.06
CA HIS A 430 -2.57 13.14 -37.44
C HIS A 430 -3.25 11.76 -37.39
N GLU A 431 -4.47 11.63 -37.91
CA GLU A 431 -5.23 10.37 -37.86
C GLU A 431 -4.46 9.20 -38.50
N ALA A 432 -3.88 9.43 -39.68
CA ALA A 432 -3.12 8.41 -40.40
C ALA A 432 -1.85 7.97 -39.65
N GLU A 433 -1.16 8.89 -38.98
CA GLU A 433 0.05 8.60 -38.19
C GLU A 433 -0.29 7.73 -36.97
N VAL A 434 -1.35 8.08 -36.24
CA VAL A 434 -1.75 7.32 -35.04
C VAL A 434 -2.23 5.92 -35.41
N VAL A 435 -3.04 5.79 -36.47
CA VAL A 435 -3.50 4.48 -36.94
C VAL A 435 -2.32 3.62 -37.39
N ALA A 436 -1.35 4.19 -38.11
CA ALA A 436 -0.14 3.47 -38.53
C ALA A 436 0.72 3.01 -37.34
N ASP A 437 0.90 3.87 -36.33
CA ASP A 437 1.68 3.55 -35.13
C ASP A 437 1.02 2.45 -34.29
N LEU A 438 -0.31 2.49 -34.13
CA LEU A 438 -1.05 1.42 -33.44
C LEU A 438 -1.06 0.11 -34.21
N ALA A 439 -1.22 0.16 -35.54
CA ALA A 439 -1.20 -1.02 -36.40
C ALA A 439 0.17 -1.70 -36.47
N SER A 440 1.26 -0.91 -36.41
CA SER A 440 2.64 -1.44 -36.45
C SER A 440 3.13 -2.03 -35.13
N THR A 441 2.37 -1.90 -34.04
CA THR A 441 2.75 -2.43 -32.73
C THR A 441 2.66 -3.97 -32.72
N PRO A 442 3.78 -4.69 -32.50
CA PRO A 442 3.80 -6.16 -32.49
C PRO A 442 2.85 -6.72 -31.43
N GLY A 443 1.93 -7.59 -31.84
CA GLY A 443 0.91 -8.19 -30.97
C GLY A 443 -0.51 -7.64 -31.16
N VAL A 444 -0.68 -6.46 -31.77
CA VAL A 444 -2.01 -5.89 -32.08
C VAL A 444 -2.58 -6.50 -33.37
N CYS A 445 -1.80 -6.57 -34.45
CA CYS A 445 -2.30 -7.08 -35.74
C CYS A 445 -2.51 -8.60 -35.79
N CYS A 446 -1.77 -9.40 -35.02
CA CYS A 446 -1.87 -10.87 -35.09
C CYS A 446 -3.16 -11.44 -34.49
N ARG A 447 -3.98 -10.64 -33.81
CA ARG A 447 -5.25 -11.09 -33.20
C ARG A 447 -6.51 -10.55 -33.87
N CYS A 448 -6.39 -9.65 -34.84
CA CYS A 448 -7.50 -9.06 -35.59
C CYS A 448 -7.64 -9.64 -37.02
N SER A 449 -6.91 -10.71 -37.34
CA SER A 449 -7.01 -11.43 -38.61
C SER A 449 -7.97 -12.61 -38.51
#